data_AF-H6LD53-F1
#
_entry.id   AF-H6LD53-F1
#
_cell.length_a   1.000
_cell.length_b   1.000
_cell.length_c   1.000
_cell.angle_alpha   90.00
_cell.angle_beta   90.00
_cell.angle_gamma   90.00
#
_symmetry.space_group_name_H-M   'P 1'
#
loop_
_entity.id
_entity.type
_entity.pdbx_description
1 polymer ?
#
loop_
_entity_poly.entity_id
_entity_poly.type
_entity_poly.pdbx_seq_one_letter_code
_entity_poly.pdbx_strand_id
1 'polypeptide(L)'
;MKKLWKCSVCGFTMEGEEAPETCPKCGAPHEKFEALSEETAKKVYDSYVTNDIHMELVTLTEKIINLSKKGAEINLDPACLAIFEKAEAACYVLKEMSKAEIAGHIAKGKW
;
A
#
# COMPACT_ATOMS: atom_id res chain seq x y z
N MET A 1 9.52 20.14 -9.67
CA MET A 1 8.61 19.41 -8.76
C MET A 1 8.05 20.41 -7.76
N LYS A 2 6.77 20.32 -7.40
CA LYS A 2 6.20 21.16 -6.34
C LYS A 2 6.72 20.68 -4.98
N LYS A 3 6.68 21.54 -3.95
CA LYS A 3 7.08 21.14 -2.59
C LYS A 3 6.06 20.12 -2.07
N LEU A 4 6.56 19.14 -1.33
CA LEU A 4 5.72 18.17 -0.63
C LEU A 4 5.55 18.62 0.82
N TRP A 5 4.33 18.94 1.20
CA TRP A 5 3.98 19.39 2.54
C TRP A 5 3.44 18.23 3.36
N LYS A 6 3.88 18.12 4.60
CA LYS A 6 3.44 17.07 5.52
C LYS A 6 2.84 17.68 6.78
N CYS A 7 1.65 17.24 7.15
CA CYS A 7 1.03 17.59 8.44
C CYS A 7 1.78 16.89 9.58
N SER A 8 2.33 17.67 10.52
CA SER A 8 3.06 17.17 11.70
C SER A 8 2.15 16.47 12.71
N VAL A 9 0.83 16.69 12.64
CA VAL A 9 -0.15 16.05 13.55
C VAL A 9 -0.52 14.64 13.09
N CYS A 10 -0.85 14.45 11.81
CA CYS A 10 -1.46 13.20 11.33
C CYS A 10 -0.70 12.51 10.18
N GLY A 11 0.38 13.12 9.69
CA GLY A 11 1.22 12.60 8.63
C GLY A 11 0.68 12.79 7.21
N PHE A 12 -0.47 13.45 7.01
CA PHE A 12 -1.01 13.71 5.67
C PHE A 12 -0.03 14.50 4.81
N THR A 13 0.16 14.07 3.57
CA THR A 13 1.08 14.67 2.62
C THR A 13 0.33 15.22 1.40
N MET A 14 0.77 16.37 0.89
CA MET A 14 0.25 16.92 -0.36
C MET A 14 1.26 17.79 -1.11
N GLU A 15 1.17 17.76 -2.43
CA GLU A 15 1.96 18.63 -3.29
C GLU A 15 1.33 20.02 -3.41
N GLY A 16 2.16 21.06 -3.35
CA GLY A 16 1.70 22.44 -3.52
C GLY A 16 2.85 23.43 -3.54
N GLU A 17 2.58 24.64 -4.03
CA GLU A 17 3.46 25.78 -3.78
C GLU A 17 3.44 26.13 -2.28
N GLU A 18 2.25 26.05 -1.67
CA GLU A 18 1.98 26.28 -0.25
C GLU A 18 1.20 25.11 0.36
N ALA A 19 1.27 24.98 1.68
CA ALA A 19 0.45 24.06 2.46
C ALA A 19 -1.04 24.51 2.49
N PRO A 20 -1.99 23.60 2.72
CA PRO A 20 -3.40 23.96 2.79
C PRO A 20 -3.68 24.76 4.07
N GLU A 21 -4.72 25.61 4.04
CA GLU A 21 -5.20 26.35 5.21
C GLU A 21 -5.58 25.43 6.38
N THR A 22 -6.14 24.26 6.06
CA THR A 22 -6.58 23.27 7.04
C THR A 22 -6.31 21.87 6.52
N CYS A 23 -5.77 21.00 7.38
CA CYS A 23 -5.51 19.62 7.03
C CYS A 23 -6.82 18.86 6.76
N PRO A 24 -7.02 18.26 5.58
CA PRO A 24 -8.28 17.59 5.22
C PRO A 24 -8.53 16.30 6.02
N LYS A 25 -7.48 15.69 6.59
CA LYS A 25 -7.59 14.46 7.38
C LYS A 25 -7.93 14.72 8.86
N CYS A 26 -7.35 15.75 9.47
CA CYS A 26 -7.43 15.94 10.93
C CYS A 26 -7.83 17.34 11.40
N GLY A 27 -8.03 18.30 10.48
CA GLY A 27 -8.44 19.66 10.82
C GLY A 27 -7.33 20.55 11.40
N ALA A 28 -6.08 20.08 11.49
CA ALA A 28 -4.97 20.90 11.96
C ALA A 28 -4.74 22.13 11.05
N PRO A 29 -4.37 23.30 11.61
CA PRO A 29 -4.18 24.53 10.84
C PRO A 29 -2.92 24.49 9.96
N HIS A 30 -2.82 25.41 9.00
CA HIS A 30 -1.69 25.58 8.08
C HIS A 30 -0.31 25.49 8.75
N GLU A 31 -0.13 26.12 9.91
CA GLU A 31 1.13 26.15 10.67
C GLU A 31 1.62 24.76 11.13
N LYS A 32 0.75 23.74 11.09
CA LYS A 32 1.13 22.36 11.39
C LYS A 32 1.66 21.61 10.16
N PHE A 33 1.87 22.27 9.04
CA PHE A 33 2.52 21.68 7.88
C PHE A 33 3.99 22.04 7.83
N GLU A 34 4.79 21.04 7.46
CA GLU A 34 6.23 21.16 7.24
C GLU A 34 6.54 20.79 5.80
N ALA A 35 7.35 21.62 5.12
CA ALA A 35 7.86 21.30 3.80
C ALA A 35 8.98 20.26 3.92
N LEU A 36 8.85 19.15 3.19
CA LEU A 36 9.87 18.12 3.15
C LEU A 36 11.04 18.55 2.26
N SER A 37 12.26 18.13 2.64
CA SER A 37 13.44 18.27 1.77
C SER A 37 13.27 17.47 0.49
N GLU A 38 13.95 17.88 -0.59
CA GLU A 38 13.90 17.16 -1.87
C GLU A 38 14.29 15.68 -1.73
N GLU A 39 15.31 15.38 -0.92
CA GLU A 39 15.74 13.99 -0.66
C GLU A 39 14.64 13.17 0.03
N THR A 40 13.96 13.77 1.02
CA THR A 40 12.87 13.10 1.75
C THR A 40 11.66 12.93 0.84
N ALA A 41 11.29 13.97 0.10
CA ALA A 41 10.19 13.93 -0.86
C ALA A 41 10.42 12.85 -1.92
N LYS A 42 11.65 12.72 -2.45
CA LYS A 42 11.99 11.65 -3.38
C LYS A 42 11.73 10.25 -2.81
N LYS A 43 12.19 9.98 -1.59
CA LYS A 43 11.96 8.67 -0.92
C LYS A 43 10.47 8.38 -0.74
N VAL A 44 9.69 9.41 -0.44
CA VAL A 44 8.23 9.33 -0.32
C VAL A 44 7.58 9.02 -1.67
N TYR A 45 7.97 9.70 -2.75
CA TYR A 45 7.45 9.38 -4.09
C TYR A 45 7.78 7.95 -4.53
N ASP A 46 9.01 7.50 -4.32
CA ASP A 46 9.40 6.13 -4.63
C ASP A 46 8.56 5.11 -3.81
N SER A 47 8.19 5.48 -2.58
CA SER A 47 7.37 4.67 -1.68
C SER A 47 5.90 4.66 -2.10
N TYR A 48 5.32 5.79 -2.54
CA TYR A 48 3.97 5.81 -3.13
C TYR A 48 3.84 4.83 -4.28
N VAL A 49 4.76 4.90 -5.25
CA VAL A 49 4.73 4.02 -6.42
C VAL A 49 4.82 2.55 -6.03
N THR A 50 5.74 2.21 -5.12
CA THR A 50 5.92 0.81 -4.69
C THR A 50 4.76 0.33 -3.82
N ASN A 51 4.19 1.19 -2.97
CA ASN A 51 3.01 0.88 -2.17
C ASN A 51 1.79 0.61 -3.04
N ASP A 52 1.57 1.41 -4.09
CA ASP A 52 0.50 1.19 -5.07
C ASP A 52 0.65 -0.15 -5.79
N ILE A 53 1.88 -0.49 -6.21
CA ILE A 53 2.18 -1.78 -6.82
C ILE A 53 1.90 -2.92 -5.83
N HIS A 54 2.33 -2.81 -4.56
CA HIS A 54 2.03 -3.82 -3.55
C HIS A 54 0.53 -3.97 -3.29
N MET A 55 -0.25 -2.88 -3.33
CA MET A 55 -1.71 -2.94 -3.22
C MET A 55 -2.35 -3.64 -4.42
N GLU A 56 -1.82 -3.45 -5.63
CA GLU A 56 -2.25 -4.19 -6.82
C GLU A 56 -1.93 -5.69 -6.71
N LEU A 57 -0.72 -6.03 -6.24
CA LEU A 57 -0.34 -7.43 -5.95
C LEU A 57 -1.28 -8.08 -4.92
N VAL A 58 -1.63 -7.36 -3.85
CA VAL A 58 -2.62 -7.82 -2.86
C VAL A 58 -3.99 -8.06 -3.49
N THR A 59 -4.40 -7.21 -4.43
CA THR A 59 -5.67 -7.37 -5.15
C THR A 59 -5.66 -8.59 -6.07
N LEU A 60 -4.57 -8.80 -6.82
CA LEU A 60 -4.43 -9.92 -7.75
C LEU A 60 -4.36 -11.26 -7.00
N THR A 61 -3.57 -11.33 -5.93
CA THR A 61 -3.49 -12.52 -5.07
C THR A 61 -4.84 -12.86 -4.45
N GLU A 62 -5.61 -11.86 -3.99
CA GLU A 62 -6.98 -12.08 -3.49
C GLU A 62 -7.92 -12.64 -4.58
N LYS A 63 -7.82 -12.15 -5.82
CA LYS A 63 -8.60 -12.72 -6.94
C LYS A 63 -8.22 -14.17 -7.20
N ILE A 64 -6.93 -14.51 -7.18
CA ILE A 64 -6.46 -15.89 -7.36
C ILE A 64 -6.97 -16.77 -6.23
N ILE A 65 -6.86 -16.36 -4.97
CA ILE A 65 -7.40 -17.09 -3.81
C ILE A 65 -8.88 -17.40 -4.00
N ASN A 66 -9.69 -16.42 -4.40
CA ASN A 66 -11.13 -16.61 -4.60
C ASN A 66 -11.45 -17.53 -5.78
N LEU A 67 -10.66 -17.50 -6.86
CA LEU A 67 -10.79 -18.47 -7.96
C LEU A 67 -10.35 -19.87 -7.54
N SER A 68 -9.28 -19.99 -6.76
CA SER A 68 -8.80 -21.27 -6.23
C SER A 68 -9.83 -21.93 -5.33
N LYS A 69 -10.47 -21.19 -4.43
CA LYS A 69 -11.56 -21.70 -3.59
C LYS A 69 -12.72 -22.24 -4.41
N LYS A 70 -13.19 -21.46 -5.40
CA LYS A 70 -14.25 -21.90 -6.32
C LYS A 70 -13.86 -23.15 -7.10
N GLY A 71 -12.61 -23.25 -7.53
CA GLY A 71 -12.08 -24.43 -8.22
C GLY A 71 -12.00 -25.67 -7.31
N ALA A 72 -11.52 -25.49 -6.08
CA ALA A 72 -11.42 -26.54 -5.08
C ALA A 72 -12.80 -27.09 -4.67
N GLU A 73 -13.82 -26.24 -4.57
CA GLU A 73 -15.21 -26.64 -4.28
C GLU A 73 -15.78 -27.61 -5.32
N ILE A 74 -15.35 -27.52 -6.58
CA ILE A 74 -15.79 -28.45 -7.65
C ILE A 74 -15.23 -29.86 -7.41
N ASN A 75 -14.03 -29.96 -6.81
CA ASN A 75 -13.37 -31.22 -6.44
C ASN A 75 -13.41 -32.31 -7.54
N LEU A 76 -12.98 -31.94 -8.76
CA LEU A 76 -13.04 -32.82 -9.93
C LEU A 76 -12.24 -34.11 -9.74
N ASP A 77 -10.99 -33.98 -9.30
CA ASP A 77 -10.07 -35.08 -9.02
C ASP A 77 -8.95 -34.59 -8.07
N PRO A 78 -8.18 -35.51 -7.45
CA PRO A 78 -7.15 -35.14 -6.47
C PRO A 78 -6.02 -34.26 -7.01
N ALA A 79 -5.64 -34.41 -8.28
CA ALA A 79 -4.57 -33.62 -8.87
C ALA A 79 -5.05 -32.18 -9.15
N CYS A 80 -6.28 -32.04 -9.64
CA CYS A 80 -6.94 -30.74 -9.84
C CYS A 80 -7.11 -29.99 -8.50
N LEU A 81 -7.65 -30.65 -7.47
CA LEU A 81 -7.80 -30.08 -6.13
C LEU A 81 -6.46 -29.59 -5.57
N ALA A 82 -5.42 -30.42 -5.67
CA ALA A 82 -4.09 -30.08 -5.15
C ALA A 82 -3.48 -28.84 -5.81
N ILE A 83 -3.81 -28.53 -7.07
CA ILE A 83 -3.34 -27.31 -7.74
C ILE A 83 -4.00 -26.07 -7.14
N PHE A 84 -5.32 -26.12 -6.91
CA PHE A 84 -6.04 -25.00 -6.32
C PHE A 84 -5.61 -24.72 -4.88
N GLU A 85 -5.44 -25.76 -4.05
CA GLU A 85 -4.94 -25.63 -2.68
C GLU A 85 -3.53 -25.02 -2.64
N LYS A 86 -2.64 -25.46 -3.53
CA LYS A 86 -1.28 -24.89 -3.66
C LYS A 86 -1.32 -23.42 -4.08
N ALA A 87 -2.15 -23.09 -5.08
CA ALA A 87 -2.27 -21.72 -5.56
C ALA A 87 -2.84 -20.78 -4.49
N GLU A 88 -3.85 -21.23 -3.75
CA GLU A 88 -4.41 -20.51 -2.60
C GLU A 88 -3.34 -20.24 -1.54
N ALA A 89 -2.64 -21.28 -1.08
CA ALA A 89 -1.61 -21.16 -0.05
C ALA A 89 -0.47 -20.20 -0.48
N ALA A 90 0.02 -20.33 -1.72
CA ALA A 90 1.07 -19.47 -2.25
C ALA A 90 0.65 -18.00 -2.33
N CYS A 91 -0.58 -17.73 -2.80
CA CYS A 91 -1.10 -16.37 -2.91
C CYS A 91 -1.35 -15.74 -1.54
N TYR A 92 -1.78 -16.52 -0.53
CA TYR A 92 -1.90 -16.01 0.83
C TYR A 92 -0.55 -15.54 1.39
N VAL A 93 0.51 -16.34 1.23
CA VAL A 93 1.86 -15.96 1.68
C VAL A 93 2.34 -14.69 0.97
N LEU A 94 2.22 -14.63 -0.37
CA LEU A 94 2.65 -13.47 -1.15
C LEU A 94 1.88 -12.18 -0.79
N LYS A 95 0.58 -12.32 -0.52
CA LYS A 95 -0.27 -11.22 -0.06
C LYS A 95 0.23 -10.65 1.27
N GLU A 96 0.53 -11.50 2.25
CA GLU A 96 1.01 -11.06 3.56
C GLU A 96 2.43 -10.48 3.49
N MET A 97 3.31 -11.01 2.63
CA MET A 97 4.63 -10.41 2.37
C MET A 97 4.50 -8.97 1.83
N SER A 98 3.60 -8.73 0.87
CA SER A 98 3.39 -7.39 0.31
C SER A 98 2.87 -6.40 1.35
N LYS A 99 1.93 -6.84 2.21
CA LYS A 99 1.43 -5.99 3.32
C LYS A 99 2.52 -5.69 4.35
N ALA A 100 3.38 -6.67 4.66
CA ALA A 100 4.48 -6.48 5.58
C ALA A 100 5.49 -5.43 5.07
N GLU A 101 5.77 -5.40 3.77
CA GLU A 101 6.66 -4.38 3.19
C GLU A 101 6.03 -2.98 3.24
N ILE A 102 4.75 -2.83 2.89
CA ILE A 102 4.03 -1.55 3.03
C ILE A 102 4.11 -1.05 4.48
N ALA A 103 3.87 -1.92 5.47
CA ALA A 103 3.98 -1.56 6.88
C ALA A 103 5.42 -1.11 7.24
N GLY A 104 6.43 -1.78 6.67
CA GLY A 104 7.84 -1.42 6.82
C GLY A 104 8.20 -0.06 6.22
N HIS A 105 7.65 0.29 5.06
CA HIS A 105 7.79 1.61 4.45
C HIS A 105 7.25 2.70 5.38
N ILE A 106 6.00 2.55 5.83
CA ILE A 106 5.32 3.49 6.73
C ILE A 106 6.09 3.66 8.05
N ALA A 107 6.52 2.55 8.67
CA ALA A 107 7.26 2.58 9.94
C ALA A 107 8.62 3.31 9.82
N LYS A 108 9.24 3.30 8.63
CA LYS A 108 10.50 4.01 8.35
C LYS A 108 10.29 5.45 7.89
N GLY A 109 9.06 5.97 7.95
CA GLY A 109 8.72 7.32 7.48
C GLY A 109 8.82 7.50 5.97
N LYS A 110 8.76 6.38 5.24
CA LYS A 110 8.69 6.32 3.79
C LYS A 110 7.23 6.03 3.45
N TRP A 111 6.35 7.02 3.62
CA TRP A 111 4.93 6.89 3.27
C TRP A 111 4.79 6.73 1.75
#